data_AF-A0A813JML7-F1
#
_entry.id   AF-A0A813JML7-F1
#
_cell.length_a   1.000
_cell.length_b   1.000
_cell.length_c   1.000
_cell.angle_alpha   90.00
_cell.angle_beta   90.00
_cell.angle_gamma   90.00
#
_symmetry.space_group_name_H-M   'P 1'
#
loop_
_entity.id
_entity.type
_entity.pdbx_description
1 polymer ?
#
loop_
_entity_poly.entity_id
_entity_poly.type
_entity_poly.pdbx_seq_one_letter_code
_entity_poly.pdbx_strand_id
1 'polypeptide(L)'
;MARCATLLSLIGATCSSTENVEIATRARSPSWDNPVLHSLFCVTLLTQRQYERDLLAFQQTMNIGLFKCDEFQIWSNVSAGILFPGKKQEEASIRISLLNRSLDTTRGGAGGQVAANTRIFQELWRRIFQEKRFLRHQWTIKLDVD
;
A
#
# COMPACT_ATOMS: atom_id res chain seq x y z
N MET A 1 5.15 -55.43 19.26
CA MET A 1 5.25 -56.91 19.21
C MET A 1 3.95 -57.51 19.72
N ALA A 2 3.08 -58.00 18.84
CA ALA A 2 2.04 -58.99 19.14
C ALA A 2 1.74 -59.75 17.85
N ARG A 3 1.63 -61.07 17.96
CA ARG A 3 1.75 -62.07 16.89
C ARG A 3 0.43 -62.22 16.14
N CYS A 4 0.44 -62.24 14.80
CA CYS A 4 -0.66 -62.77 14.01
C CYS A 4 -0.17 -64.06 13.34
N ALA A 5 -0.52 -65.20 13.92
CA ALA A 5 -0.19 -66.52 13.41
C ALA A 5 -1.34 -67.06 12.54
N THR A 6 -0.94 -67.57 11.37
CA THR A 6 -1.51 -68.58 10.49
C THR A 6 -2.81 -69.29 10.92
N LEU A 7 -3.88 -69.21 10.11
CA LEU A 7 -4.48 -70.38 9.41
C LEU A 7 -5.58 -69.95 8.41
N LEU A 8 -5.72 -70.74 7.35
CA LEU A 8 -6.62 -70.58 6.20
C LEU A 8 -8.11 -70.46 6.58
N SER A 9 -8.85 -69.57 5.92
CA SER A 9 -9.82 -69.96 4.86
C SER A 9 -10.70 -68.78 4.45
N LEU A 10 -10.88 -68.66 3.12
CA LEU A 10 -12.10 -68.22 2.44
C LEU A 10 -12.96 -67.19 3.17
N ILE A 11 -12.68 -65.91 2.94
CA ILE A 11 -13.58 -64.79 2.61
C ILE A 11 -12.66 -63.57 2.63
N GLY A 12 -12.54 -62.85 1.52
CA GLY A 12 -11.69 -61.66 1.40
C GLY A 12 -12.20 -60.52 2.28
N ALA A 13 -11.91 -60.56 3.57
CA ALA A 13 -12.11 -59.45 4.50
C ALA A 13 -10.78 -58.73 4.68
N THR A 14 -10.59 -57.62 3.97
CA THR A 14 -9.50 -56.69 4.26
C THR A 14 -9.80 -55.96 5.56
N CYS A 15 -8.82 -55.93 6.46
CA CYS A 15 -8.90 -55.18 7.70
C CYS A 15 -8.98 -53.68 7.35
N SER A 16 -10.13 -53.05 7.59
CA SER A 16 -10.28 -51.60 7.46
C SER A 16 -9.61 -50.94 8.66
N SER A 17 -8.38 -50.47 8.46
CA SER A 17 -7.74 -49.55 9.40
C SER A 17 -8.40 -48.19 9.27
N THR A 18 -9.09 -47.74 10.31
CA THR A 18 -9.42 -46.33 10.48
C THR A 18 -8.12 -45.57 10.67
N GLU A 19 -7.55 -45.05 9.58
CA GLU A 19 -6.53 -44.00 9.66
C GLU A 19 -7.23 -42.72 10.09
N ASN A 20 -6.89 -42.25 11.28
CA ASN A 20 -7.20 -40.87 11.66
C ASN A 20 -6.45 -39.97 10.68
N VAL A 21 -7.18 -39.37 9.74
CA VAL A 21 -6.64 -38.28 8.92
C VAL A 21 -6.49 -37.07 9.83
N GLU A 22 -5.35 -36.97 10.51
CA GLU A 22 -4.90 -35.70 11.08
C GLU A 22 -4.67 -34.75 9.91
N ILE A 23 -5.66 -33.89 9.66
CA ILE A 23 -5.47 -32.70 8.84
C ILE A 23 -4.51 -31.82 9.65
N ALA A 24 -3.21 -32.03 9.45
CA ALA A 24 -2.18 -31.12 9.91
C ALA A 24 -2.38 -29.80 9.15
N THR A 25 -3.20 -28.90 9.71
CA THR A 25 -3.18 -27.49 9.36
C THR A 25 -1.79 -26.99 9.70
N ARG A 26 -0.87 -27.06 8.72
CA ARG A 26 0.42 -26.41 8.79
C ARG A 26 0.15 -24.92 8.82
N ALA A 27 0.04 -24.37 10.02
CA ALA A 27 0.04 -22.92 10.22
C ALA A 27 1.35 -22.41 9.62
N ARG A 28 1.26 -21.85 8.41
CA ARG A 28 2.39 -21.20 7.77
C ARG A 28 2.61 -19.93 8.58
N SER A 29 3.56 -19.97 9.52
CA SER A 29 4.05 -18.76 10.18
C SER A 29 4.37 -17.75 9.07
N PRO A 30 3.83 -16.52 9.12
CA PRO A 30 4.20 -15.51 8.15
C PRO A 30 5.71 -15.33 8.26
N SER A 31 6.44 -15.74 7.22
CA SER A 31 7.87 -15.50 7.13
C SER A 31 8.03 -14.01 6.90
N TRP A 32 8.49 -13.29 7.93
CA TRP A 32 8.83 -11.86 7.86
C TRP A 32 9.90 -11.56 6.79
N ASP A 33 10.55 -12.58 6.25
CA ASP A 33 11.59 -12.49 5.21
C ASP A 33 11.05 -12.47 3.77
N ASN A 34 9.73 -12.42 3.57
CA ASN A 34 9.19 -12.22 2.22
C ASN A 34 9.09 -10.71 1.93
N PRO A 35 9.94 -10.11 1.09
CA PRO A 35 9.91 -8.67 0.81
C PRO A 35 8.60 -8.22 0.15
N VAL A 36 7.87 -9.15 -0.49
CA VAL A 36 6.53 -8.85 -1.00
C VAL A 36 5.54 -8.62 0.15
N LEU A 37 5.73 -9.25 1.32
CA LEU A 37 4.87 -9.11 2.52
C LEU A 37 4.94 -7.75 3.22
N HIS A 38 5.87 -6.88 2.81
CA HIS A 38 6.14 -5.62 3.51
C HIS A 38 6.19 -4.40 2.57
N SER A 39 5.74 -4.53 1.32
CA SER A 39 5.84 -3.44 0.36
C SER A 39 4.78 -2.35 0.57
N LEU A 40 5.22 -1.09 0.54
CA LEU A 40 4.43 0.11 0.74
C LEU A 40 4.29 0.91 -0.56
N PHE A 41 3.04 1.17 -0.96
CA PHE A 41 2.71 2.21 -1.92
C PHE A 41 2.25 3.47 -1.19
N CYS A 42 3.07 4.52 -1.22
CA CYS A 42 2.74 5.75 -0.52
C CYS A 42 2.22 6.82 -1.47
N VAL A 43 1.10 7.42 -1.12
CA VAL A 43 0.49 8.50 -1.89
C VAL A 43 0.45 9.76 -1.04
N THR A 44 0.75 10.90 -1.65
CA THR A 44 0.53 12.20 -1.01
C THR A 44 -0.22 13.12 -1.96
N LEU A 45 -1.02 14.02 -1.38
CA LEU A 45 -1.70 15.08 -2.09
C LEU A 45 -1.08 16.39 -1.63
N LEU A 46 -0.40 17.09 -2.53
CA LEU A 46 0.35 18.29 -2.20
C LEU A 46 -0.28 19.53 -2.84
N THR A 47 -0.46 20.58 -2.05
CA THR A 47 -0.90 21.88 -2.54
C THR A 47 0.30 22.76 -2.90
N GLN A 48 0.07 23.92 -3.52
CA GLN A 48 1.14 24.86 -3.87
C GLN A 48 1.70 25.66 -2.67
N ARG A 49 1.28 25.34 -1.44
CA ARG A 49 1.73 26.05 -0.23
C ARG A 49 3.22 25.86 0.00
N GLN A 50 3.90 26.96 0.33
CA GLN A 50 5.36 26.97 0.44
C GLN A 50 5.87 26.01 1.52
N TYR A 51 5.28 26.00 2.71
CA TYR A 51 5.70 25.15 3.81
C TYR A 51 5.69 23.64 3.46
N GLU A 52 4.59 23.14 2.87
CA GLU A 52 4.48 21.73 2.49
C GLU A 52 5.49 21.36 1.38
N ARG A 53 5.78 22.30 0.46
CA ARG A 53 6.80 22.13 -0.59
C ARG A 53 8.21 22.01 0.00
N ASP A 54 8.54 22.89 0.94
CA ASP A 54 9.85 22.91 1.60
C ASP A 54 10.06 21.63 2.42
N LEU A 55 9.02 21.17 3.13
CA LEU A 55 9.05 19.88 3.82
C LEU A 55 9.22 18.70 2.84
N LEU A 56 8.51 18.68 1.72
CA LEU A 56 8.67 17.60 0.74
C LEU A 56 10.09 17.59 0.15
N ALA A 57 10.66 18.76 -0.16
CA ALA A 57 12.03 18.89 -0.64
C ALA A 57 13.06 18.44 0.41
N PHE A 58 12.81 18.74 1.69
CA PHE A 58 13.62 18.23 2.80
C PHE A 58 13.52 16.70 2.92
N GLN A 59 12.30 16.15 2.90
CA GLN A 59 12.08 14.70 2.93
C GLN A 59 12.78 13.99 1.76
N GLN A 60 12.78 14.59 0.57
CA GLN A 60 13.50 14.07 -0.60
C GLN A 60 15.01 14.05 -0.34
N THR A 61 15.56 15.15 0.16
CA THR A 61 16.99 15.33 0.39
C THR A 61 17.52 14.37 1.47
N MET A 62 16.72 14.16 2.52
CA MET A 62 17.06 13.24 3.61
C MET A 62 16.69 11.78 3.30
N ASN A 63 15.99 11.54 2.19
CA ASN A 63 15.41 10.25 1.84
C ASN A 63 14.60 9.66 3.02
N ILE A 64 13.61 10.40 3.51
CA ILE A 64 12.70 10.03 4.62
C ILE A 64 11.23 10.18 4.19
N GLY A 65 10.30 9.73 5.05
CA GLY A 65 8.87 9.90 4.83
C GLY A 65 8.41 9.23 3.53
N LEU A 66 7.77 10.01 2.65
CA LEU A 66 7.26 9.53 1.36
C LEU A 66 8.33 8.80 0.52
N PHE A 67 9.57 9.29 0.56
CA PHE A 67 10.66 8.79 -0.28
C PHE A 67 11.28 7.48 0.22
N LYS A 68 10.88 7.00 1.41
CA LYS A 68 11.27 5.68 1.93
C LYS A 68 10.36 4.55 1.48
N CYS A 69 9.20 4.84 0.89
CA CYS A 69 8.30 3.80 0.43
C CYS A 69 8.84 3.12 -0.83
N ASP A 70 8.54 1.83 -1.01
CA ASP A 70 9.00 1.04 -2.16
C ASP A 70 8.51 1.64 -3.48
N GLU A 71 7.32 2.24 -3.44
CA GLU A 71 6.80 3.04 -4.53
C GLU A 71 6.01 4.22 -3.97
N PHE A 72 6.09 5.37 -4.64
CA PHE A 72 5.30 6.53 -4.25
C PHE A 72 4.66 7.25 -5.43
N GLN A 73 3.63 8.05 -5.12
CA GLN A 73 3.00 8.98 -6.05
C GLN A 73 2.63 10.30 -5.36
N ILE A 74 3.09 11.40 -5.95
CA ILE A 74 2.70 12.76 -5.53
C ILE A 74 1.59 13.24 -6.47
N TRP A 75 0.46 13.65 -5.90
CA TRP A 75 -0.65 14.24 -6.62
C TRP A 75 -0.73 15.73 -6.33
N SER A 76 -0.82 16.56 -7.35
CA SER A 76 -0.93 18.01 -7.18
C SER A 76 -1.69 18.66 -8.33
N ASN A 77 -2.15 19.89 -8.15
CA ASN A 77 -2.68 20.71 -9.25
C ASN A 77 -1.61 21.60 -9.90
N VAL A 78 -0.35 21.51 -9.44
CA VAL A 78 0.79 22.25 -9.99
C VAL A 78 1.91 21.30 -10.40
N SER A 79 2.77 21.76 -11.33
CA SER A 79 3.84 20.94 -11.90
C SER A 79 5.03 20.75 -10.96
N ALA A 80 5.91 19.81 -11.30
CA ALA A 80 7.14 19.56 -10.54
C ALA A 80 8.06 20.78 -10.44
N GLY A 81 8.15 21.61 -11.49
CA GLY A 81 8.95 22.83 -11.44
C GLY A 81 8.42 23.86 -10.44
N ILE A 82 7.11 23.84 -10.16
CA ILE A 82 6.53 24.64 -9.09
C ILE A 82 6.82 23.98 -7.74
N LEU A 83 6.57 22.69 -7.57
CA LEU A 83 6.76 22.02 -6.27
C LEU A 83 8.23 21.98 -5.82
N PHE A 84 9.16 21.82 -6.76
CA PHE A 84 10.61 21.74 -6.52
C PHE A 84 11.36 22.83 -7.32
N PRO A 85 11.25 24.10 -6.92
CA PRO A 85 11.89 25.19 -7.65
C PRO A 85 13.41 25.02 -7.65
N GLY A 86 14.04 25.28 -8.80
CA GLY A 86 15.50 25.20 -8.95
C GLY A 86 16.08 23.80 -9.11
N LYS A 87 15.27 22.73 -9.06
CA LYS A 87 15.70 21.39 -9.50
C LYS A 87 15.28 21.16 -10.94
N LYS A 88 16.16 20.62 -11.79
CA LYS A 88 15.73 20.17 -13.11
C LYS A 88 14.73 19.02 -12.92
N GLN A 89 13.70 18.95 -13.78
CA GLN A 89 12.69 17.89 -13.72
C GLN A 89 13.33 16.48 -13.83
N GLU A 90 14.46 16.39 -14.52
CA GLU A 90 15.29 15.19 -14.64
C GLU A 90 16.08 14.88 -13.36
N GLU A 91 16.60 15.89 -12.66
CA GLU A 91 17.30 15.75 -11.37
C GLU A 91 16.33 15.34 -10.25
N ALA A 92 15.05 15.68 -10.37
CA ALA A 92 14.07 15.31 -9.37
C ALA A 92 13.73 13.82 -9.42
N SER A 93 13.76 13.14 -10.60
CA SER A 93 13.20 11.78 -10.84
C SER A 93 11.81 11.51 -10.23
N ILE A 94 11.14 12.56 -9.74
CA ILE A 94 9.87 12.53 -9.04
C ILE A 94 8.77 12.70 -10.09
N ARG A 95 7.96 11.66 -10.25
CA ARG A 95 6.73 11.76 -11.03
C ARG A 95 5.64 12.41 -10.20
N ILE A 96 5.12 13.54 -10.70
CA ILE A 96 3.95 14.23 -10.16
C ILE A 96 2.78 13.99 -11.10
N SER A 97 1.70 13.46 -10.55
CA SER A 97 0.44 13.28 -11.29
C SER A 97 -0.44 14.51 -11.08
N LEU A 98 -0.87 15.11 -12.18
CA LEU A 98 -1.65 16.34 -12.15
C LEU A 98 -3.14 16.06 -11.94
N LEU A 99 -3.72 16.76 -10.97
CA LEU A 99 -5.16 16.86 -10.77
C LEU A 99 -5.66 18.13 -11.46
N ASN A 100 -6.53 17.97 -12.46
CA ASN A 100 -7.13 19.09 -13.20
C ASN A 100 -8.27 19.75 -12.42
N ARG A 101 -7.98 20.24 -11.20
CA ARG A 101 -8.91 20.96 -10.32
C ARG A 101 -8.15 21.76 -9.27
N SER A 102 -8.76 22.82 -8.73
CA SER A 102 -8.18 23.51 -7.58
C SER A 102 -8.14 22.60 -6.34
N LEU A 103 -7.03 22.67 -5.62
CA LEU A 103 -6.89 22.05 -4.30
C LEU A 103 -7.29 22.98 -3.14
N ASP A 104 -7.74 24.19 -3.45
CA ASP A 104 -8.27 25.11 -2.45
C ASP A 104 -9.60 24.61 -1.90
N THR A 105 -9.78 24.82 -0.60
CA THR A 105 -10.95 24.36 0.13
C THR A 105 -11.56 25.53 0.87
N THR A 106 -12.87 25.71 0.75
CA THR A 106 -13.60 26.55 1.70
C THR A 106 -13.65 25.86 3.05
N ARG A 107 -13.77 26.65 4.12
CA ARG A 107 -14.13 26.11 5.42
C ARG A 107 -15.63 25.76 5.44
N GLY A 108 -15.98 24.68 6.12
CA GLY A 108 -17.33 24.12 6.24
C GLY A 108 -17.47 23.19 7.44
N GLY A 109 -18.46 22.29 7.40
CA GLY A 109 -18.79 21.36 8.50
C GLY A 109 -19.51 22.02 9.68
N ALA A 110 -19.87 21.22 10.69
CA ALA A 110 -20.50 21.73 11.90
C ALA A 110 -19.54 22.74 12.58
N GLY A 111 -19.92 24.02 12.57
CA GLY A 111 -19.11 25.12 13.09
C GLY A 111 -18.23 25.86 12.08
N GLY A 112 -18.18 25.45 10.80
CA GLY A 112 -17.46 26.19 9.76
C GLY A 112 -15.94 26.24 9.94
N GLN A 113 -15.37 25.29 10.69
CA GLN A 113 -13.94 25.27 11.03
C GLN A 113 -13.13 24.20 10.28
N VAL A 114 -13.78 23.23 9.61
CA VAL A 114 -13.10 22.15 8.89
C VAL A 114 -13.03 22.41 7.39
N ALA A 115 -11.95 21.98 6.74
CA ALA A 115 -11.81 22.09 5.30
C ALA A 115 -12.83 21.19 4.58
N ALA A 116 -13.62 21.76 3.67
CA ALA A 116 -14.57 21.01 2.84
C ALA A 116 -13.87 20.31 1.66
N ASN A 117 -12.99 19.35 1.96
CA ASN A 117 -12.06 18.72 1.00
C ASN A 117 -12.53 17.34 0.48
N THR A 118 -13.70 16.86 0.85
CA THR A 118 -14.20 15.51 0.48
C THR A 118 -14.14 15.25 -1.02
N ARG A 119 -14.55 16.22 -1.85
CA ARG A 119 -14.52 16.08 -3.33
C ARG A 119 -13.10 15.95 -3.89
N ILE A 120 -12.13 16.54 -3.21
CA ILE A 120 -10.71 16.46 -3.59
C ILE A 120 -10.22 15.03 -3.38
N PHE A 121 -10.50 14.47 -2.21
CA PHE A 121 -10.10 13.10 -1.89
C PHE A 121 -10.86 12.05 -2.70
N GLN A 122 -12.13 12.27 -3.03
CA GLN A 122 -12.86 11.40 -3.94
C GLN A 122 -12.19 11.31 -5.32
N GLU A 123 -11.78 12.45 -5.89
CA GLU A 123 -11.04 12.48 -7.16
C GLU A 123 -9.67 11.80 -7.03
N LEU A 124 -8.93 12.06 -5.95
CA LEU A 124 -7.65 11.41 -5.67
C LEU A 124 -7.80 9.87 -5.66
N TRP A 125 -8.73 9.34 -4.87
CA TRP A 125 -8.95 7.90 -4.76
C TRP A 125 -9.44 7.29 -6.08
N ARG A 126 -10.28 8.01 -6.84
CA ARG A 126 -10.68 7.59 -8.18
C ARG A 126 -9.46 7.40 -9.09
N ARG A 127 -8.49 8.32 -9.05
CA ARG A 127 -7.26 8.21 -9.85
C ARG A 127 -6.38 7.06 -9.39
N ILE A 128 -6.19 6.89 -8.08
CA ILE A 128 -5.43 5.76 -7.52
C ILE A 128 -6.04 4.42 -7.97
N PHE A 129 -7.37 4.29 -7.92
CA PHE A 129 -8.06 3.09 -8.36
C PHE A 129 -7.94 2.84 -9.87
N GLN A 130 -7.91 3.90 -10.67
CA GLN A 130 -7.72 3.80 -12.12
C GLN A 130 -6.32 3.32 -12.49
N GLU A 131 -5.29 3.80 -11.81
CA GLU A 131 -3.90 3.41 -12.10
C GLU A 131 -3.55 2.02 -11.61
N LYS A 132 -4.28 1.48 -10.62
CA LYS A 132 -4.10 0.11 -10.09
C LYS A 132 -2.72 -0.22 -9.55
N ARG A 133 -1.84 0.78 -9.38
CA ARG A 133 -0.48 0.61 -8.87
C ARG A 133 -0.45 0.02 -7.47
N PHE A 134 -1.45 0.36 -6.66
CA PHE A 134 -1.67 -0.20 -5.33
C PHE A 134 -1.79 -1.74 -5.31
N LEU A 135 -2.23 -2.38 -6.41
CA LEU A 135 -2.32 -3.85 -6.49
C LEU A 135 -0.96 -4.56 -6.52
N ARG A 136 0.12 -3.82 -6.75
CA ARG A 136 1.50 -4.34 -6.73
C ARG A 136 2.11 -4.33 -5.32
N HIS A 137 1.42 -3.72 -4.37
CA HIS A 137 1.88 -3.54 -3.00
C HIS A 137 0.85 -4.11 -2.02
N GLN A 138 1.27 -4.34 -0.78
CA GLN A 138 0.37 -4.86 0.23
C GLN A 138 -0.35 -3.77 0.99
N TRP A 139 0.35 -2.67 1.21
CA TRP A 139 -0.17 -1.54 1.92
C TRP A 139 -0.16 -0.33 1.02
N THR A 140 -1.27 0.41 1.05
CA THR A 140 -1.34 1.75 0.49
C THR A 140 -1.50 2.73 1.63
N ILE A 141 -0.60 3.70 1.71
CA ILE A 141 -0.59 4.68 2.80
C ILE A 141 -0.76 6.07 2.19
N LYS A 142 -1.75 6.81 2.68
CA LYS A 142 -1.87 8.25 2.39
C LYS A 142 -1.06 9.00 3.45
N LEU A 143 0.02 9.65 3.02
CA LEU A 143 0.89 10.45 3.87
C LEU A 143 0.63 11.94 3.61
N ASP A 144 0.32 12.67 4.67
CA ASP A 144 0.46 14.12 4.67
C ASP A 144 1.93 14.48 4.88
N VAL A 145 2.37 15.62 4.35
CA VAL A 145 3.79 15.99 4.33
C VAL A 145 4.21 16.66 5.65
N ASP A 146 3.24 17.14 6.42
CA ASP A 146 3.35 17.75 7.76
C ASP A 146 3.04 16.79 8.92
#